data_AF-C6HY68-F1
#
_entry.id   AF-C6HY68-F1
#
_cell.length_a   1.000
_cell.length_b   1.000
_cell.length_c   1.000
_cell.angle_alpha   90.00
_cell.angle_beta   90.00
_cell.angle_gamma   90.00
#
_symmetry.space_group_name_H-M   'P 1'
#
loop_
_entity.id
_entity.type
_entity.pdbx_description
1 polymer ?
#
loop_
_entity_poly.entity_id
_entity_poly.type
_entity_poly.pdbx_seq_one_letter_code
_entity_poly.pdbx_strand_id
1 'polypeptide(L)'
;MKMRIYALFFLSTVLLGGVFFYELYKDTHPEWMTYQRSYYELLAKITKKPELAKSTLTVVQIWNPIMNKPDRCMTCHMGISVPAFKTAPEPFTTHPDLSGYIGKHPFEKFGCTICHDGQGVATTVAEAHGFNVSLNYQPKRGAFAEASCLKCHTDLFKPGINPPMTPFLNLAKKTIVQKGCGSCHTMTQFNLHGVLAPDLSGFGSRTELGFYNVHDFNHVGGLHSEREWEWEHFKNPRKISPGIPAFKVPPTIMPNFHLTDLQTTALTTWVLGLDDPSVITIPQKYLPIDRDNGRPIPIPITNYKGVFIPGEPKADQSN
;
A
#
# COMPACT_ATOMS: atom_id res chain seq x y z
N MET A 1 51.10 -32.50 2.24
CA MET A 1 50.60 -31.13 1.97
C MET A 1 49.80 -31.05 0.66
N LYS A 2 50.35 -31.44 -0.49
CA LYS A 2 49.68 -31.40 -1.81
C LYS A 2 48.31 -32.12 -1.86
N MET A 3 48.21 -33.33 -1.31
CA MET A 3 46.95 -34.10 -1.32
C MET A 3 45.82 -33.45 -0.51
N ARG A 4 46.16 -32.71 0.57
CA ARG A 4 45.18 -31.92 1.34
C ARG A 4 44.70 -30.70 0.54
N ILE A 5 45.59 -30.06 -0.22
CA ILE A 5 45.24 -28.94 -1.10
C ILE A 5 44.30 -29.40 -2.22
N TYR A 6 44.58 -30.54 -2.86
CA TYR A 6 43.68 -31.10 -3.88
C TYR A 6 42.32 -31.53 -3.30
N ALA A 7 42.30 -32.12 -2.10
CA ALA A 7 41.06 -32.47 -1.44
C ALA A 7 40.21 -31.24 -1.09
N LEU A 8 40.84 -30.17 -0.58
CA LEU A 8 40.16 -28.89 -0.31
C LEU A 8 39.63 -28.25 -1.58
N PHE A 9 40.40 -28.25 -2.67
CA PHE A 9 39.98 -27.71 -3.96
C PHE A 9 38.82 -28.50 -4.58
N PHE A 10 38.85 -29.83 -4.48
CA PHE A 10 37.74 -30.68 -4.92
C PHE A 10 36.48 -30.38 -4.10
N LEU A 11 36.60 -30.32 -2.77
CA LEU A 11 35.47 -30.04 -1.88
C LEU A 11 34.88 -28.64 -2.12
N SER A 12 35.73 -27.62 -2.34
CA SER A 12 35.25 -26.29 -2.70
C SER A 12 34.55 -26.27 -4.06
N THR A 13 35.04 -27.02 -5.04
CA THR A 13 34.44 -27.10 -6.38
C THR A 13 33.07 -27.79 -6.32
N VAL A 14 32.96 -28.89 -5.57
CA VAL A 14 31.68 -29.59 -5.34
C VAL A 14 30.70 -28.67 -4.61
N LEU A 15 31.15 -27.92 -3.60
CA LEU A 15 30.32 -26.97 -2.88
C LEU A 15 29.79 -25.86 -3.80
N LEU A 16 30.67 -25.24 -4.60
CA LEU A 16 30.28 -24.21 -5.57
C LEU A 16 29.34 -24.76 -6.65
N GLY A 17 29.61 -25.97 -7.16
CA GLY A 17 28.72 -26.66 -8.09
C GLY A 17 27.34 -26.92 -7.47
N GLY A 18 27.29 -27.39 -6.22
CA GLY A 18 26.06 -27.60 -5.48
C GLY A 18 25.24 -26.31 -5.30
N VAL A 19 25.90 -25.21 -4.93
CA VAL A 19 25.23 -23.88 -4.81
C VAL A 19 24.72 -23.42 -6.17
N PHE A 20 25.50 -23.57 -7.24
CA PHE A 20 25.07 -23.20 -8.60
C PHE A 20 23.84 -23.99 -9.05
N PHE A 21 23.83 -25.32 -8.87
CA PHE A 21 22.67 -26.14 -9.21
C PHE A 21 21.45 -25.81 -8.34
N TYR A 22 21.67 -25.47 -7.07
CA TYR A 22 20.60 -25.02 -6.17
C TYR A 22 19.97 -23.70 -6.63
N GLU A 23 20.77 -22.69 -6.97
CA GLU A 23 20.26 -21.41 -7.48
C GLU A 23 19.59 -21.57 -8.86
N LEU A 24 20.16 -22.39 -9.75
CA LEU A 24 19.54 -22.70 -11.04
C LEU A 24 18.18 -23.40 -10.86
N TYR A 25 18.08 -24.33 -9.90
CA TYR A 25 16.81 -24.97 -9.59
C TYR A 25 15.78 -23.96 -9.07
N LYS A 26 16.18 -23.07 -8.16
CA LYS A 26 15.33 -22.01 -7.63
C LYS A 26 14.86 -21.03 -8.69
N ASP A 27 15.73 -20.63 -9.62
CA ASP A 27 15.40 -19.71 -10.72
C ASP A 27 14.45 -20.33 -11.75
N THR A 28 14.58 -21.64 -12.01
CA THR A 28 13.71 -22.38 -12.93
C THR A 28 12.39 -22.86 -12.29
N HIS A 29 12.29 -22.86 -10.96
CA HIS A 29 11.11 -23.26 -10.20
C HIS A 29 10.67 -22.16 -9.21
N PRO A 30 10.41 -20.94 -9.70
CA PRO A 30 10.01 -19.84 -8.84
C PRO A 30 8.67 -20.12 -8.16
N GLU A 31 8.50 -19.56 -6.97
CA GLU A 31 7.38 -19.82 -6.05
C GLU A 31 6.00 -19.65 -6.73
N TRP A 32 5.84 -18.61 -7.55
CA TRP A 32 4.59 -18.30 -8.25
C TRP A 32 4.07 -19.42 -9.16
N MET A 33 4.95 -20.27 -9.72
CA MET A 33 4.53 -21.36 -10.61
C MET A 33 3.66 -22.38 -9.87
N THR A 34 3.91 -22.60 -8.58
CA THR A 34 3.11 -23.51 -7.76
C THR A 34 1.69 -22.99 -7.61
N TYR A 35 1.51 -21.68 -7.38
CA TYR A 35 0.19 -21.06 -7.31
C TYR A 35 -0.56 -21.16 -8.64
N GLN A 36 0.11 -20.94 -9.77
CA GLN A 36 -0.56 -21.06 -11.07
C GLN A 36 -0.97 -22.50 -11.40
N ARG A 37 -0.12 -23.49 -11.09
CA ARG A 37 -0.48 -24.91 -11.24
C ARG A 37 -1.74 -25.24 -10.43
N SER A 38 -1.75 -24.87 -9.15
CA SER A 38 -2.91 -25.11 -8.28
C SER A 38 -4.17 -24.40 -8.77
N TYR A 39 -4.05 -23.16 -9.29
CA TYR A 39 -5.17 -22.47 -9.92
C TYR A 39 -5.71 -23.23 -11.13
N TYR A 40 -4.84 -23.66 -12.06
CA TYR A 40 -5.27 -24.32 -13.29
C TYR A 40 -5.90 -25.70 -13.03
N GLU A 41 -5.39 -26.42 -12.04
CA GLU A 41 -6.03 -27.64 -11.54
C GLU A 41 -7.44 -27.36 -10.97
N LEU A 42 -7.59 -26.27 -10.20
CA LEU A 42 -8.87 -25.87 -9.64
C LEU A 42 -9.83 -25.40 -10.75
N LEU A 43 -9.34 -24.61 -11.70
CA LEU A 43 -10.10 -24.15 -12.87
C LEU A 43 -10.63 -25.34 -13.67
N ALA A 44 -9.76 -26.31 -13.97
CA ALA A 44 -10.14 -27.54 -14.68
C ALA A 44 -11.26 -28.32 -13.97
N LYS A 45 -11.20 -28.40 -12.63
CA LYS A 45 -12.24 -29.04 -11.80
C LYS A 45 -13.55 -28.27 -11.84
N ILE A 46 -13.50 -26.94 -11.68
CA ILE A 46 -14.69 -26.07 -11.66
C ILE A 46 -15.38 -26.05 -13.02
N THR A 47 -14.62 -25.93 -14.11
CA THR A 47 -15.18 -25.84 -15.47
C THR A 47 -15.40 -27.20 -16.13
N LYS A 48 -15.04 -28.31 -15.46
CA LYS A 48 -15.08 -29.68 -16.00
C LYS A 48 -14.29 -29.86 -17.30
N LYS A 49 -13.14 -29.19 -17.38
CA LYS A 49 -12.26 -29.14 -18.57
C LYS A 49 -10.84 -29.56 -18.19
N PRO A 50 -10.50 -30.86 -18.26
CA PRO A 50 -9.21 -31.38 -17.78
C PRO A 50 -8.01 -30.81 -18.55
N GLU A 51 -8.20 -30.35 -19.78
CA GLU A 51 -7.17 -29.72 -20.60
C GLU A 51 -6.59 -28.45 -19.96
N LEU A 52 -7.37 -27.73 -19.16
CA LEU A 52 -6.95 -26.48 -18.52
C LEU A 52 -5.87 -26.70 -17.46
N ALA A 53 -5.77 -27.91 -16.87
CA ALA A 53 -4.75 -28.22 -15.87
C ALA A 53 -3.32 -28.19 -16.44
N LYS A 54 -3.17 -28.25 -17.78
CA LYS A 54 -1.89 -28.19 -18.50
C LYS A 54 -1.64 -26.83 -19.15
N SER A 55 -2.38 -25.80 -18.74
CA SER A 55 -2.21 -24.44 -19.28
C SER A 55 -0.79 -23.93 -19.04
N THR A 56 -0.29 -23.13 -19.98
CA THR A 56 1.04 -22.51 -19.89
C THR A 56 1.11 -21.56 -18.70
N LEU A 57 2.15 -21.73 -17.89
CA LEU A 57 2.42 -20.85 -16.75
C LEU A 57 3.17 -19.61 -17.24
N THR A 58 2.70 -18.43 -16.86
CA THR A 58 3.34 -17.17 -17.26
C THR A 58 3.14 -16.11 -16.20
N VAL A 59 4.12 -15.22 -16.05
CA VAL A 59 3.94 -14.03 -15.21
C VAL A 59 2.86 -13.16 -15.84
N VAL A 60 1.84 -12.84 -15.05
CA VAL A 60 0.79 -11.90 -15.44
C VAL A 60 1.24 -10.53 -14.99
N GLN A 61 1.60 -9.65 -15.93
CA GLN A 61 1.99 -8.28 -15.63
C GLN A 61 0.97 -7.29 -16.19
N ILE A 62 0.39 -6.50 -15.31
CA ILE A 62 -0.39 -5.31 -15.62
C ILE A 62 0.54 -4.10 -15.43
N TRP A 63 0.50 -3.17 -16.37
CA TRP A 63 1.25 -1.92 -16.30
C TRP A 63 0.29 -0.76 -16.45
N ASN A 64 0.17 0.09 -15.43
CA ASN A 64 -0.49 1.37 -15.56
C ASN A 64 0.57 2.43 -15.93
N PRO A 65 0.67 2.83 -17.21
CA PRO A 65 1.74 3.73 -17.65
C PRO A 65 1.59 5.15 -17.10
N ILE A 66 0.40 5.51 -16.64
CA ILE A 66 0.07 6.90 -16.30
C ILE A 66 0.37 7.18 -14.84
N MET A 67 0.13 6.19 -13.98
CA MET A 67 0.56 6.22 -12.59
C MET A 67 1.94 5.58 -12.38
N ASN A 68 2.56 5.07 -13.45
CA ASN A 68 3.85 4.39 -13.43
C ASN A 68 3.87 3.22 -12.41
N LYS A 69 2.79 2.43 -12.38
CA LYS A 69 2.60 1.34 -11.41
C LYS A 69 2.61 -0.03 -12.12
N PRO A 70 3.61 -0.88 -11.84
CA PRO A 70 3.60 -2.27 -12.27
C PRO A 70 2.81 -3.10 -11.28
N ASP A 71 2.21 -4.18 -11.78
CA ASP A 71 1.47 -5.12 -10.95
C ASP A 71 1.60 -6.53 -11.50
N ARG A 72 2.03 -7.46 -10.64
CA ARG A 72 2.14 -8.89 -10.91
C ARG A 72 1.32 -9.72 -9.94
N CYS A 73 0.43 -9.11 -9.16
CA CYS A 73 -0.34 -9.79 -8.12
C CYS A 73 -1.22 -10.91 -8.71
N MET A 74 -1.78 -10.67 -9.89
CA MET A 74 -2.54 -11.68 -10.64
C MET A 74 -1.68 -12.84 -11.17
N THR A 75 -0.36 -12.86 -10.95
CA THR A 75 0.45 -14.06 -11.20
C THR A 75 0.08 -15.18 -10.23
N CYS A 76 -0.18 -14.84 -8.94
CA CYS A 76 -0.60 -15.82 -7.93
C CYS A 76 -2.11 -15.75 -7.66
N HIS A 77 -2.71 -14.55 -7.68
CA HIS A 77 -4.13 -14.30 -7.39
C HIS A 77 -5.03 -14.40 -8.63
N MET A 78 -4.85 -15.40 -9.48
CA MET A 78 -5.53 -15.49 -10.78
C MET A 78 -7.07 -15.65 -10.70
N GLY A 79 -7.62 -16.05 -9.54
CA GLY A 79 -9.06 -16.16 -9.35
C GLY A 79 -9.77 -14.83 -9.02
N ILE A 80 -9.02 -13.76 -8.77
CA ILE A 80 -9.55 -12.48 -8.28
C ILE A 80 -10.60 -11.87 -9.21
N SER A 81 -10.47 -12.05 -10.52
CA SER A 81 -11.38 -11.54 -11.55
C SER A 81 -12.37 -12.57 -12.07
N VAL A 82 -12.38 -13.80 -11.53
CA VAL A 82 -13.16 -14.92 -12.07
C VAL A 82 -14.36 -15.21 -11.19
N PRO A 83 -15.61 -14.91 -11.60
CA PRO A 83 -16.80 -15.09 -10.76
C PRO A 83 -17.01 -16.52 -10.22
N ALA A 84 -16.55 -17.52 -10.95
CA ALA A 84 -16.67 -18.93 -10.57
C ALA A 84 -15.84 -19.31 -9.32
N PHE A 85 -14.91 -18.45 -8.90
CA PHE A 85 -14.00 -18.69 -7.77
C PHE A 85 -14.50 -18.07 -6.46
N LYS A 86 -15.77 -17.64 -6.37
CA LYS A 86 -16.31 -16.95 -5.19
C LYS A 86 -16.17 -17.75 -3.89
N THR A 87 -16.20 -19.09 -3.99
CA THR A 87 -16.03 -20.02 -2.85
C THR A 87 -14.72 -20.80 -2.92
N ALA A 88 -13.78 -20.40 -3.78
CA ALA A 88 -12.46 -20.98 -3.84
C ALA A 88 -11.65 -20.61 -2.59
N PRO A 89 -10.65 -21.43 -2.19
CA PRO A 89 -9.74 -21.06 -1.13
C PRO A 89 -8.79 -19.92 -1.55
N GLU A 90 -8.30 -19.17 -0.58
CA GLU A 90 -7.18 -18.25 -0.78
C GLU A 90 -5.96 -18.98 -1.35
N PRO A 91 -5.19 -18.39 -2.28
CA PRO A 91 -5.29 -17.00 -2.78
C PRO A 91 -6.20 -16.82 -4.01
N PHE A 92 -7.04 -17.80 -4.35
CA PHE A 92 -7.81 -17.82 -5.59
C PHE A 92 -9.23 -17.27 -5.44
N THR A 93 -9.64 -16.84 -4.25
CA THR A 93 -10.97 -16.28 -4.02
C THR A 93 -11.23 -15.08 -4.93
N THR A 94 -12.43 -15.02 -5.51
CA THR A 94 -12.88 -13.86 -6.28
C THR A 94 -12.92 -12.60 -5.42
N HIS A 95 -12.65 -11.44 -6.02
CA HIS A 95 -12.76 -10.16 -5.33
C HIS A 95 -14.16 -9.98 -4.72
N PRO A 96 -14.28 -9.57 -3.43
CA PRO A 96 -15.56 -9.53 -2.72
C PRO A 96 -16.58 -8.58 -3.36
N ASP A 97 -16.11 -7.51 -4.00
CA ASP A 97 -16.94 -6.52 -4.69
C ASP A 97 -16.74 -6.51 -6.22
N LEU A 98 -16.54 -7.68 -6.83
CA LEU A 98 -16.30 -7.81 -8.29
C LEU A 98 -17.38 -7.11 -9.13
N SER A 99 -18.65 -7.16 -8.70
CA SER A 99 -19.78 -6.50 -9.39
C SER A 99 -20.04 -5.07 -8.94
N GLY A 100 -19.41 -4.59 -7.86
CA GLY A 100 -19.59 -3.24 -7.35
C GLY A 100 -18.54 -2.29 -7.92
N TYR A 101 -17.68 -1.73 -7.08
CA TYR A 101 -16.72 -0.71 -7.53
C TYR A 101 -15.69 -1.24 -8.53
N ILE A 102 -15.38 -2.55 -8.53
CA ILE A 102 -14.48 -3.15 -9.53
C ILE A 102 -15.06 -3.06 -10.94
N GLY A 103 -16.39 -3.05 -11.10
CA GLY A 103 -17.02 -2.77 -12.39
C GLY A 103 -16.67 -1.38 -12.97
N LYS A 104 -16.23 -0.44 -12.11
CA LYS A 104 -15.68 0.87 -12.50
C LYS A 104 -14.15 0.95 -12.41
N HIS A 105 -13.53 -0.04 -11.77
CA HIS A 105 -12.08 -0.16 -11.57
C HIS A 105 -11.58 -1.52 -12.09
N PRO A 106 -11.64 -1.78 -13.42
CA PRO A 106 -11.19 -3.05 -13.97
C PRO A 106 -9.69 -3.27 -13.73
N PHE A 107 -9.31 -4.48 -13.33
CA PHE A 107 -7.94 -4.82 -12.96
C PHE A 107 -6.97 -4.60 -14.12
N GLU A 108 -7.38 -4.84 -15.35
CA GLU A 108 -6.55 -4.68 -16.56
C GLU A 108 -6.12 -3.23 -16.78
N LYS A 109 -6.85 -2.26 -16.19
CA LYS A 109 -6.57 -0.83 -16.29
C LYS A 109 -5.85 -0.29 -15.06
N PHE A 110 -6.21 -0.78 -13.86
CA PHE A 110 -5.71 -0.23 -12.61
C PHE A 110 -4.64 -1.11 -11.94
N GLY A 111 -4.72 -2.43 -12.07
CA GLY A 111 -3.93 -3.35 -11.26
C GLY A 111 -4.40 -3.35 -9.79
N CYS A 112 -3.77 -4.19 -8.97
CA CYS A 112 -4.07 -4.34 -7.55
C CYS A 112 -3.36 -3.27 -6.71
N THR A 113 -2.11 -2.94 -7.05
CA THR A 113 -1.25 -2.01 -6.32
C THR A 113 -1.75 -0.57 -6.28
N ILE A 114 -2.66 -0.15 -7.16
CA ILE A 114 -3.27 1.19 -7.03
C ILE A 114 -4.12 1.29 -5.76
N CYS A 115 -4.87 0.24 -5.43
CA CYS A 115 -5.72 0.17 -4.25
C CYS A 115 -4.96 -0.38 -3.04
N HIS A 116 -4.15 -1.40 -3.26
CA HIS A 116 -3.47 -2.15 -2.20
C HIS A 116 -2.04 -1.70 -1.94
N ASP A 117 -1.45 -0.80 -2.73
CA ASP A 117 -0.02 -0.44 -2.63
C ASP A 117 0.89 -1.70 -2.60
N GLY A 118 2.09 -1.63 -2.05
CA GLY A 118 3.02 -2.77 -1.97
C GLY A 118 3.98 -2.91 -3.16
N GLN A 119 4.61 -4.09 -3.26
CA GLN A 119 5.61 -4.39 -4.27
C GLN A 119 5.01 -5.08 -5.50
N GLY A 120 4.62 -4.29 -6.49
CA GLY A 120 3.97 -4.78 -7.70
C GLY A 120 4.83 -5.64 -8.61
N VAL A 121 6.17 -5.57 -8.55
CA VAL A 121 7.03 -6.42 -9.40
C VAL A 121 7.43 -7.75 -8.75
N ALA A 122 7.10 -7.95 -7.48
CA ALA A 122 7.48 -9.15 -6.75
C ALA A 122 6.77 -10.39 -7.33
N THR A 123 7.47 -11.52 -7.29
CA THR A 123 6.96 -12.83 -7.72
C THR A 123 7.12 -13.89 -6.62
N THR A 124 7.51 -13.47 -5.41
CA THR A 124 7.57 -14.28 -4.21
C THR A 124 6.64 -13.71 -3.15
N VAL A 125 6.11 -14.57 -2.26
CA VAL A 125 5.19 -14.14 -1.20
C VAL A 125 5.91 -13.19 -0.24
N ALA A 126 7.15 -13.51 0.14
CA ALA A 126 7.92 -12.70 1.07
C ALA A 126 8.15 -11.27 0.56
N GLU A 127 8.46 -11.09 -0.72
CA GLU A 127 8.68 -9.75 -1.28
C GLU A 127 7.38 -8.99 -1.56
N ALA A 128 6.33 -9.69 -2.00
CA ALA A 128 5.05 -9.06 -2.32
C ALA A 128 4.29 -8.60 -1.07
N HIS A 129 4.40 -9.38 0.02
CA HIS A 129 3.59 -9.23 1.23
C HIS A 129 4.38 -8.84 2.48
N GLY A 130 5.70 -9.03 2.47
CA GLY A 130 6.55 -8.78 3.62
C GLY A 130 6.78 -7.29 3.86
N PHE A 131 7.07 -6.97 5.11
CA PHE A 131 7.53 -5.65 5.47
C PHE A 131 8.97 -5.44 4.97
N ASN A 132 9.18 -4.35 4.25
CA ASN A 132 10.50 -3.95 3.80
C ASN A 132 10.58 -2.41 3.80
N VAL A 133 11.47 -1.85 4.63
CA VAL A 133 11.69 -0.40 4.76
C VAL A 133 12.06 0.26 3.43
N SER A 134 12.66 -0.47 2.50
CA SER A 134 13.05 0.04 1.18
C SER A 134 11.89 0.07 0.19
N LEU A 135 10.71 -0.44 0.56
CA LEU A 135 9.51 -0.25 -0.26
C LEU A 135 9.04 1.19 -0.16
N ASN A 136 8.54 1.72 -1.27
CA ASN A 136 7.90 3.03 -1.25
C ASN A 136 6.64 2.99 -0.38
N TYR A 137 5.79 1.97 -0.54
CA TYR A 137 4.53 1.87 0.21
C TYR A 137 4.25 0.42 0.62
N GLN A 138 3.83 0.20 1.86
CA GLN A 138 3.47 -1.14 2.35
C GLN A 138 2.11 -1.60 1.80
N PRO A 139 1.90 -2.91 1.61
CA PRO A 139 0.60 -3.44 1.19
C PRO A 139 -0.52 -3.10 2.18
N LYS A 140 -1.53 -2.35 1.70
CA LYS A 140 -2.78 -2.04 2.37
C LYS A 140 -3.74 -3.25 2.30
N ARG A 141 -4.22 -3.69 3.46
CA ARG A 141 -5.15 -4.82 3.61
C ARG A 141 -6.37 -4.41 4.42
N GLY A 142 -7.50 -5.06 4.15
CA GLY A 142 -8.75 -4.80 4.88
C GLY A 142 -9.12 -3.32 4.86
N ALA A 143 -9.35 -2.75 6.05
CA ALA A 143 -9.73 -1.36 6.25
C ALA A 143 -8.79 -0.34 5.59
N PHE A 144 -7.49 -0.64 5.54
CA PHE A 144 -6.49 0.29 5.04
C PHE A 144 -6.53 0.45 3.51
N ALA A 145 -7.15 -0.49 2.78
CA ALA A 145 -7.31 -0.36 1.33
C ALA A 145 -8.19 0.84 0.96
N GLU A 146 -9.11 1.26 1.83
CA GLU A 146 -9.93 2.46 1.61
C GLU A 146 -9.09 3.74 1.54
N ALA A 147 -7.90 3.79 2.15
CA ALA A 147 -7.01 4.95 2.08
C ALA A 147 -6.72 5.34 0.62
N SER A 148 -6.57 4.34 -0.26
CA SER A 148 -6.30 4.56 -1.68
C SER A 148 -7.48 5.14 -2.44
N CYS A 149 -8.71 5.09 -1.92
CA CYS A 149 -9.84 5.76 -2.54
C CYS A 149 -9.62 7.28 -2.58
N LEU A 150 -8.98 7.85 -1.55
CA LEU A 150 -8.72 9.28 -1.44
C LEU A 150 -7.72 9.82 -2.47
N LYS A 151 -6.91 8.95 -3.10
CA LYS A 151 -6.03 9.31 -4.24
C LYS A 151 -6.82 9.98 -5.35
N CYS A 152 -7.92 9.34 -5.76
CA CYS A 152 -8.74 9.80 -6.90
C CYS A 152 -10.04 10.48 -6.45
N HIS A 153 -10.69 9.96 -5.40
CA HIS A 153 -11.99 10.44 -4.94
C HIS A 153 -11.84 11.59 -3.93
N THR A 154 -11.40 12.74 -4.42
CA THR A 154 -11.22 13.95 -3.60
C THR A 154 -12.56 14.52 -3.10
N ASP A 155 -13.69 14.12 -3.68
CA ASP A 155 -15.03 14.41 -3.14
C ASP A 155 -15.29 13.80 -1.77
N LEU A 156 -14.58 12.72 -1.42
CA LEU A 156 -14.70 12.09 -0.10
C LEU A 156 -14.20 13.01 1.02
N PHE A 157 -13.44 14.07 0.71
CA PHE A 157 -13.12 15.10 1.69
C PHE A 157 -14.28 16.07 1.95
N LYS A 158 -15.30 16.14 1.08
CA LYS A 158 -16.43 17.05 1.31
C LYS A 158 -17.29 16.58 2.50
N PRO A 159 -17.75 17.49 3.36
CA PRO A 159 -18.80 17.17 4.33
C PRO A 159 -20.05 16.63 3.63
N GLY A 160 -20.70 15.62 4.21
CA GLY A 160 -21.93 15.03 3.67
C GLY A 160 -21.76 13.91 2.63
N ILE A 161 -20.59 13.81 1.97
CA ILE A 161 -20.30 12.70 1.04
C ILE A 161 -19.78 11.50 1.83
N ASN A 162 -20.63 10.50 2.07
CA ASN A 162 -20.28 9.33 2.88
C ASN A 162 -20.84 8.04 2.24
N PRO A 163 -20.24 7.56 1.14
CA PRO A 163 -20.81 6.46 0.41
C PRO A 163 -20.62 5.13 1.19
N PRO A 164 -21.54 4.16 1.06
CA PRO A 164 -21.59 3.01 1.96
C PRO A 164 -20.42 2.03 1.79
N MET A 165 -19.70 2.08 0.67
CA MET A 165 -18.51 1.25 0.42
C MET A 165 -17.22 1.78 1.05
N THR A 166 -17.25 2.92 1.74
CA THR A 166 -16.09 3.47 2.48
C THR A 166 -16.39 3.65 3.98
N PRO A 167 -16.84 2.61 4.70
CA PRO A 167 -17.21 2.72 6.11
C PRO A 167 -16.10 3.26 7.01
N PHE A 168 -14.83 2.93 6.76
CA PHE A 168 -13.72 3.41 7.59
C PHE A 168 -13.45 4.89 7.33
N LEU A 169 -13.43 5.34 6.08
CA LEU A 169 -13.31 6.79 5.77
C LEU A 169 -14.47 7.61 6.35
N ASN A 170 -15.70 7.08 6.28
CA ASN A 170 -16.88 7.74 6.85
C ASN A 170 -16.78 7.88 8.37
N LEU A 171 -16.31 6.84 9.05
CA LEU A 171 -16.09 6.86 10.50
C LEU A 171 -14.95 7.81 10.88
N ALA A 172 -13.87 7.83 10.10
CA ALA A 172 -12.74 8.72 10.32
C ALA A 172 -13.16 10.17 10.24
N LYS A 173 -13.88 10.55 9.17
CA LYS A 173 -14.45 11.90 8.99
C LYS A 173 -15.26 12.35 10.21
N LYS A 174 -16.17 11.49 10.67
CA LYS A 174 -16.96 11.75 11.88
C LYS A 174 -16.09 11.94 13.11
N THR A 175 -15.08 11.09 13.27
CA THR A 175 -14.19 11.10 14.45
C THR A 175 -13.29 12.33 14.46
N ILE A 176 -12.77 12.77 13.31
CA ILE A 176 -11.98 13.99 13.15
C ILE A 176 -12.74 15.21 13.65
N VAL A 177 -14.01 15.34 13.25
CA VAL A 177 -14.88 16.43 13.69
C VAL A 177 -15.19 16.32 15.18
N GLN A 178 -15.57 15.13 15.66
CA GLN A 178 -15.95 14.91 17.06
C GLN A 178 -14.80 15.11 18.05
N LYS A 179 -13.58 14.75 17.66
CA LYS A 179 -12.38 14.87 18.51
C LYS A 179 -11.63 16.19 18.29
N GLY A 180 -12.06 17.00 17.33
CA GLY A 180 -11.48 18.32 17.08
C GLY A 180 -10.05 18.27 16.55
N CYS A 181 -9.68 17.26 15.76
CA CYS A 181 -8.30 17.09 15.27
C CYS A 181 -7.80 18.31 14.48
N GLY A 182 -8.70 19.00 13.78
CA GLY A 182 -8.42 20.21 13.00
C GLY A 182 -8.03 21.45 13.82
N SER A 183 -8.22 21.44 15.15
CA SER A 183 -7.76 22.52 16.02
C SER A 183 -6.23 22.54 16.14
N CYS A 184 -5.58 21.38 16.00
CA CYS A 184 -4.13 21.25 16.12
C CYS A 184 -3.46 20.91 14.78
N HIS A 185 -4.03 19.99 14.01
CA HIS A 185 -3.46 19.53 12.74
C HIS A 185 -4.04 20.26 11.53
N THR A 186 -3.19 20.59 10.57
CA THR A 186 -3.61 20.98 9.21
C THR A 186 -3.93 19.73 8.39
N MET A 187 -5.03 19.79 7.65
CA MET A 187 -5.45 18.82 6.62
C MET A 187 -6.13 19.62 5.51
N THR A 188 -5.32 20.11 4.56
CA THR A 188 -5.74 21.08 3.54
C THR A 188 -6.90 20.55 2.69
N GLN A 189 -6.84 19.27 2.30
CA GLN A 189 -7.88 18.61 1.50
C GLN A 189 -9.23 18.59 2.23
N PHE A 190 -9.20 18.56 3.57
CA PHE A 190 -10.37 18.57 4.43
C PHE A 190 -10.70 19.97 5.00
N ASN A 191 -10.08 21.03 4.45
CA ASN A 191 -10.23 22.43 4.86
C ASN A 191 -10.01 22.67 6.36
N LEU A 192 -9.02 21.99 6.94
CA LEU A 192 -8.58 22.20 8.32
C LEU A 192 -7.19 22.84 8.32
N HIS A 193 -7.00 23.86 9.16
CA HIS A 193 -5.83 24.74 9.16
C HIS A 193 -5.20 24.87 10.56
N GLY A 194 -5.17 23.77 11.32
CA GLY A 194 -4.55 23.74 12.65
C GLY A 194 -3.04 23.97 12.59
N VAL A 195 -2.51 24.79 13.50
CA VAL A 195 -1.09 25.25 13.46
C VAL A 195 -0.24 24.74 14.62
N LEU A 196 -0.82 24.00 15.56
CA LEU A 196 -0.14 23.57 16.79
C LEU A 196 0.62 22.25 16.63
N ALA A 197 0.21 21.41 15.67
CA ALA A 197 0.76 20.09 15.43
C ALA A 197 1.18 19.94 13.96
N PRO A 198 1.93 18.88 13.59
CA PRO A 198 2.40 18.69 12.22
C PRO A 198 1.28 18.72 11.17
N ASP A 199 1.59 19.23 9.99
CA ASP A 199 0.71 19.19 8.82
C ASP A 199 0.57 17.74 8.34
N LEU A 200 -0.68 17.26 8.25
CA LEU A 200 -1.02 15.91 7.81
C LEU A 200 -1.38 15.86 6.32
N SER A 201 -1.44 16.99 5.62
CA SER A 201 -1.91 17.09 4.23
C SER A 201 -1.12 16.23 3.24
N GLY A 202 0.11 15.82 3.55
CA GLY A 202 0.92 14.95 2.70
C GLY A 202 1.39 13.69 3.40
N PHE A 203 0.69 13.26 4.47
CA PHE A 203 1.13 12.11 5.28
C PHE A 203 1.25 10.85 4.43
N GLY A 204 0.21 10.47 3.69
CA GLY A 204 0.16 9.24 2.89
C GLY A 204 1.10 9.20 1.69
N SER A 205 1.70 10.33 1.30
CA SER A 205 2.65 10.42 0.19
C SER A 205 4.10 10.17 0.60
N ARG A 206 4.36 9.90 1.88
CA ARG A 206 5.69 9.57 2.35
C ARG A 206 6.01 8.12 1.97
N THR A 207 7.26 7.89 1.56
CA THR A 207 7.72 6.52 1.38
C THR A 207 8.01 5.90 2.73
N GLU A 208 7.97 4.57 2.81
CA GLU A 208 8.25 3.89 4.07
C GLU A 208 9.65 4.19 4.60
N LEU A 209 10.64 4.23 3.72
CA LEU A 209 11.99 4.64 4.07
C LEU A 209 12.02 6.09 4.57
N GLY A 210 11.32 6.99 3.88
CA GLY A 210 11.23 8.40 4.25
C GLY A 210 10.60 8.58 5.63
N PHE A 211 9.54 7.84 5.92
CA PHE A 211 8.90 7.83 7.22
C PHE A 211 9.81 7.23 8.29
N TYR A 212 10.42 6.07 8.02
CA TYR A 212 11.33 5.37 8.93
C TYR A 212 12.51 6.24 9.38
N ASN A 213 13.08 7.02 8.46
CA ASN A 213 14.26 7.83 8.75
C ASN A 213 13.99 9.06 9.63
N VAL A 214 12.72 9.47 9.80
CA VAL A 214 12.37 10.70 10.54
C VAL A 214 11.47 10.45 11.75
N HIS A 215 11.09 9.20 12.03
CA HIS A 215 10.29 8.83 13.20
C HIS A 215 11.01 7.81 14.07
N ASP A 216 10.77 7.88 15.37
CA ASP A 216 11.28 6.90 16.32
C ASP A 216 10.38 5.67 16.38
N PHE A 217 10.96 4.51 16.07
CA PHE A 217 10.28 3.21 16.09
C PHE A 217 10.55 2.40 17.36
N ASN A 218 11.41 2.84 18.27
CA ASN A 218 11.79 2.08 19.48
C ASN A 218 10.62 1.80 20.43
N HIS A 219 9.51 2.52 20.26
CA HIS A 219 8.32 2.41 21.09
C HIS A 219 7.13 1.73 20.38
N VAL A 220 7.28 1.38 19.10
CA VAL A 220 6.28 0.66 18.32
C VAL A 220 6.38 -0.82 18.61
N GLY A 221 5.25 -1.46 18.88
CA GLY A 221 5.16 -2.91 18.99
C GLY A 221 5.04 -3.56 17.60
N GLY A 222 5.65 -4.74 17.44
CA GLY A 222 5.46 -5.54 16.24
C GLY A 222 6.23 -5.02 15.02
N LEU A 223 5.52 -4.72 13.93
CA LEU A 223 6.12 -4.34 12.66
C LEU A 223 6.44 -2.84 12.63
N HIS A 224 7.67 -2.48 12.27
CA HIS A 224 8.13 -1.09 12.20
C HIS A 224 7.69 -0.39 10.91
N SER A 225 6.38 -0.31 10.68
CA SER A 225 5.79 0.34 9.50
C SER A 225 5.12 1.67 9.83
N GLU A 226 5.00 2.59 8.86
CA GLU A 226 4.25 3.86 9.00
C GLU A 226 2.85 3.60 9.55
N ARG A 227 2.16 2.60 8.99
CA ARG A 227 0.81 2.22 9.42
C ARG A 227 0.76 1.83 10.90
N GLU A 228 1.65 0.95 11.35
CA GLU A 228 1.66 0.49 12.75
C GLU A 228 2.09 1.61 13.69
N TRP A 229 3.07 2.42 13.29
CA TRP A 229 3.49 3.59 14.03
C TRP A 229 2.32 4.53 14.27
N GLU A 230 1.58 4.87 13.21
CA GLU A 230 0.45 5.78 13.28
C GLU A 230 -0.72 5.20 14.09
N TRP A 231 -1.01 3.91 13.90
CA TRP A 231 -2.06 3.24 14.66
C TRP A 231 -1.74 3.23 16.16
N GLU A 232 -0.51 2.88 16.54
CA GLU A 232 -0.09 2.93 17.95
C GLU A 232 0.00 4.35 18.48
N HIS A 233 0.39 5.32 17.64
CA HIS A 233 0.42 6.73 18.02
C HIS A 233 -0.99 7.21 18.38
N PHE A 234 -2.01 6.89 17.59
CA PHE A 234 -3.40 7.22 17.93
C PHE A 234 -3.85 6.61 19.26
N LYS A 235 -3.41 5.38 19.59
CA LYS A 235 -3.75 4.71 20.86
C LYS A 235 -3.03 5.33 22.06
N ASN A 236 -1.76 5.66 21.92
CA ASN A 236 -0.96 6.23 23.00
C ASN A 236 0.13 7.18 22.46
N PRO A 237 -0.21 8.45 22.19
CA PRO A 237 0.70 9.41 21.56
C PRO A 237 2.01 9.59 22.33
N ARG A 238 1.94 9.71 23.66
CA ARG A 238 3.11 9.93 24.51
C ARG A 238 4.01 8.72 24.66
N LYS A 239 3.49 7.50 24.43
CA LYS A 239 4.33 6.29 24.36
C LYS A 239 5.16 6.32 23.09
N ILE A 240 4.53 6.62 21.95
CA ILE A 240 5.19 6.57 20.63
C ILE A 240 6.07 7.79 20.38
N SER A 241 5.66 8.96 20.86
CA SER A 241 6.41 10.22 20.79
C SER A 241 6.65 10.80 22.19
N PRO A 242 7.53 10.17 23.01
CA PRO A 242 7.82 10.62 24.37
C PRO A 242 8.71 11.88 24.42
N GLY A 243 9.17 12.37 23.27
CA GLY A 243 10.16 13.43 23.17
C GLY A 243 11.57 12.89 23.34
N ILE A 244 12.56 13.74 23.06
CA ILE A 244 13.98 13.37 23.14
C ILE A 244 14.68 14.37 24.06
N PRO A 245 14.82 14.04 25.38
CA PRO A 245 15.41 14.95 26.36
C PRO A 245 16.83 15.39 25.98
N ALA A 246 17.63 14.50 25.39
CA ALA A 246 18.98 14.79 24.94
C ALA A 246 19.05 15.93 23.91
N PHE A 247 18.00 16.11 23.10
CA PHE A 247 17.89 17.18 22.10
C PHE A 247 16.89 18.27 22.50
N LYS A 248 16.45 18.30 23.77
CA LYS A 248 15.43 19.24 24.28
C LYS A 248 14.12 19.23 23.49
N VAL A 249 13.79 18.09 22.87
CA VAL A 249 12.52 17.90 22.18
C VAL A 249 11.48 17.46 23.22
N PRO A 250 10.42 18.25 23.48
CA PRO A 250 9.41 17.86 24.46
C PRO A 250 8.57 16.67 23.95
N PRO A 251 7.88 15.94 24.85
CA PRO A 251 6.89 14.95 24.47
C PRO A 251 5.78 15.56 23.60
N THR A 252 5.11 14.72 22.82
CA THR A 252 3.95 15.17 22.03
C THR A 252 2.88 15.82 22.90
N ILE A 253 2.31 16.92 22.39
CA ILE A 253 1.16 17.59 23.00
C ILE A 253 -0.16 16.90 22.67
N MET A 254 -0.16 15.94 21.74
CA MET A 254 -1.36 15.21 21.36
C MET A 254 -1.91 14.45 22.58
N PRO A 255 -3.16 14.72 23.00
CA PRO A 255 -3.75 14.04 24.15
C PRO A 255 -4.11 12.60 23.78
N ASN A 256 -4.24 11.74 24.79
CA ASN A 256 -4.85 10.44 24.58
C ASN A 256 -6.37 10.62 24.43
N PHE A 257 -6.89 10.37 23.23
CA PHE A 257 -8.31 10.52 22.92
C PHE A 257 -9.18 9.31 23.32
N HIS A 258 -8.54 8.27 23.88
CA HIS A 258 -9.14 7.00 24.28
C HIS A 258 -9.97 6.37 23.15
N LEU A 259 -9.36 6.31 21.97
CA LEU A 259 -10.00 5.80 20.75
C LEU A 259 -10.24 4.29 20.85
N THR A 260 -11.39 3.86 20.34
CA THR A 260 -11.63 2.43 20.09
C THR A 260 -10.72 1.95 18.96
N ASP A 261 -10.50 0.64 18.87
CA ASP A 261 -9.66 0.09 17.79
C ASP A 261 -10.26 0.39 16.42
N LEU A 262 -11.59 0.38 16.31
CA LEU A 262 -12.29 0.75 15.08
C LEU A 262 -12.05 2.22 14.69
N GLN A 263 -12.12 3.15 15.65
CA GLN A 263 -11.82 4.57 15.40
C GLN A 263 -10.35 4.78 15.05
N THR A 264 -9.45 4.08 15.74
CA THR A 264 -8.00 4.13 15.50
C THR A 264 -7.68 3.66 14.09
N THR A 265 -8.20 2.52 13.68
CA THR A 265 -8.06 1.99 12.32
C THR A 265 -8.65 2.95 11.29
N ALA A 266 -9.83 3.51 11.53
CA ALA A 266 -10.44 4.48 10.62
C ALA A 266 -9.59 5.75 10.45
N LEU A 267 -9.10 6.34 11.55
CA LEU A 267 -8.21 7.51 11.49
C LEU A 267 -6.88 7.21 10.80
N THR A 268 -6.30 6.04 11.08
CA THR A 268 -5.07 5.58 10.40
C THR A 268 -5.31 5.43 8.89
N THR A 269 -6.40 4.79 8.49
CA THR A 269 -6.80 4.71 7.07
C THR A 269 -6.97 6.09 6.44
N TRP A 270 -7.52 7.06 7.17
CA TRP A 270 -7.70 8.42 6.66
C TRP A 270 -6.38 9.12 6.40
N VAL A 271 -5.47 9.14 7.38
CA VAL A 271 -4.17 9.83 7.23
C VAL A 271 -3.27 9.18 6.18
N LEU A 272 -3.31 7.85 6.04
CA LEU A 272 -2.64 7.11 4.97
C LEU A 272 -3.20 7.39 3.56
N GLY A 273 -4.35 8.05 3.46
CA GLY A 273 -4.95 8.51 2.20
C GLY A 273 -4.83 10.02 2.00
N LEU A 274 -4.16 10.75 2.90
CA LEU A 274 -3.85 12.17 2.71
C LEU A 274 -2.64 12.30 1.80
N ASP A 275 -2.92 12.18 0.50
CA ASP A 275 -1.92 12.28 -0.54
C ASP A 275 -1.72 13.72 -1.02
N ASP A 276 -0.46 14.09 -1.17
CA ASP A 276 -0.02 15.33 -1.77
C ASP A 276 -0.04 15.20 -3.31
N PRO A 277 -0.87 15.98 -4.03
CA PRO A 277 -0.93 15.96 -5.49
C PRO A 277 0.39 16.32 -6.19
N SER A 278 1.30 17.01 -5.49
CA SER A 278 2.63 17.31 -6.03
C SER A 278 3.56 16.09 -6.05
N VAL A 279 3.27 15.08 -5.23
CA VAL A 279 4.03 13.82 -5.14
C VAL A 279 3.33 12.71 -5.91
N ILE A 280 2.01 12.57 -5.74
CA ILE A 280 1.20 11.56 -6.43
C ILE A 280 0.29 12.25 -7.43
N THR A 281 0.75 12.32 -8.68
CA THR A 281 -0.05 12.91 -9.75
C THR A 281 -1.13 11.94 -10.23
N ILE A 282 -2.39 12.28 -9.96
CA ILE A 282 -3.54 11.54 -10.47
C ILE A 282 -4.06 12.19 -11.77
N PRO A 283 -4.10 11.44 -12.88
CA PRO A 283 -4.65 11.92 -14.13
C PRO A 283 -6.11 12.33 -13.98
N GLN A 284 -6.48 13.47 -14.57
CA GLN A 284 -7.86 13.99 -14.57
C GLN A 284 -8.91 12.95 -15.01
N LYS A 285 -8.55 12.06 -15.94
CA LYS A 285 -9.43 10.97 -16.41
C LYS A 285 -9.71 9.86 -15.39
N TYR A 286 -8.99 9.82 -14.28
CA TYR A 286 -9.23 8.91 -13.17
C TYR A 286 -9.99 9.57 -12.03
N LEU A 287 -10.13 10.90 -12.06
CA LEU A 287 -10.95 11.61 -11.09
C LEU A 287 -12.43 11.35 -11.39
N PRO A 288 -13.24 11.18 -10.34
CA PRO A 288 -14.68 11.16 -10.50
C PRO A 288 -15.17 12.48 -11.09
N ILE A 289 -16.21 12.38 -11.91
CA ILE A 289 -16.92 13.54 -12.42
C ILE A 289 -17.88 13.98 -11.32
N ASP A 290 -17.82 15.27 -10.96
CA ASP A 290 -18.70 15.90 -10.01
C ASP A 290 -20.16 15.73 -10.46
N ARG A 291 -21.00 15.29 -9.52
CA ARG A 291 -22.42 15.00 -9.73
C ARG A 291 -23.22 16.25 -10.08
N ASP A 292 -22.76 17.42 -9.67
CA ASP A 292 -23.53 18.66 -9.77
C ASP A 292 -23.24 19.47 -11.05
N ASN A 293 -22.03 19.36 -11.60
CA ASN A 293 -21.58 20.23 -12.70
C ASN A 293 -20.89 19.48 -13.86
N GLY A 294 -20.78 18.15 -13.79
CA GLY A 294 -20.30 17.32 -14.90
C GLY A 294 -18.81 17.49 -15.21
N ARG A 295 -18.02 18.07 -14.29
CA ARG A 295 -16.57 18.29 -14.44
C ARG A 295 -15.77 17.40 -13.48
N PRO A 296 -14.51 17.04 -13.79
CA PRO A 296 -13.65 16.35 -12.83
C PRO A 296 -13.52 17.15 -11.53
N ILE A 297 -13.57 16.47 -10.38
CA ILE A 297 -13.48 17.12 -9.08
C ILE A 297 -12.03 17.62 -8.89
N PRO A 298 -11.80 18.92 -8.61
CA PRO A 298 -10.45 19.45 -8.45
C PRO A 298 -9.69 18.74 -7.32
N ILE A 299 -8.39 18.55 -7.50
CA ILE A 299 -7.52 18.10 -6.41
C ILE A 299 -7.15 19.34 -5.58
N PRO A 300 -7.41 19.35 -4.26
CA PRO A 300 -7.02 20.48 -3.42
C PRO A 300 -5.50 20.65 -3.47
N ILE A 301 -5.02 21.83 -3.84
CA ILE A 301 -3.59 22.13 -3.85
C ILE A 301 -3.12 22.21 -2.40
N THR A 302 -2.20 21.33 -2.02
CA THR A 302 -1.51 21.36 -0.74
C THR A 302 -0.35 22.35 -0.83
N ASN A 303 -0.11 23.15 0.22
CA ASN A 303 1.11 23.96 0.35
C ASN A 303 2.26 23.15 0.97
N TYR A 304 2.21 21.82 0.87
CA TYR A 304 3.17 20.93 1.50
C TYR A 304 4.55 21.17 0.87
N LYS A 305 5.43 21.82 1.63
CA LYS A 305 6.84 21.90 1.29
C LYS A 305 7.46 20.59 1.75
N GLY A 306 7.46 19.59 0.88
CA GLY A 306 8.12 18.32 1.15
C GLY A 306 9.53 18.52 1.67
N VAL A 307 9.98 17.62 2.56
CA VAL A 307 11.37 17.57 2.98
C VAL A 307 12.20 17.31 1.73
N PHE A 308 12.97 18.31 1.33
CA PHE A 308 13.83 18.28 0.16
C PHE A 308 14.82 17.12 0.29
N ILE A 309 14.70 16.09 -0.54
CA ILE A 309 15.76 15.10 -0.74
C ILE A 309 16.78 15.76 -1.67
N PRO A 310 18.03 16.01 -1.24
CA PRO A 310 19.01 16.63 -2.13
C PRO A 310 19.31 15.67 -3.29
N GLY A 311 18.87 15.99 -4.51
CA GLY A 311 19.25 15.25 -5.72
C GLY A 311 18.23 15.16 -6.85
N GLU A 312 16.95 15.49 -6.64
CA GLU A 312 15.99 15.44 -7.75
C GLU A 312 16.01 16.73 -8.59
N PRO A 313 16.10 16.64 -9.93
CA PRO A 313 16.02 17.80 -10.80
C PRO A 313 14.60 18.36 -10.73
N LYS A 314 14.49 19.65 -10.40
CA LYS A 314 13.23 20.37 -10.49
C LYS A 314 12.73 20.28 -11.93
N ALA A 315 11.55 19.71 -12.13
CA ALA A 315 10.84 19.85 -13.39
C ALA A 315 10.52 21.34 -13.59
N ASP A 316 11.11 21.92 -14.62
CA ASP A 316 10.82 23.26 -15.10
C ASP A 316 9.32 23.37 -15.44
N GLN A 317 8.62 24.29 -14.77
CA GLN A 317 7.22 24.60 -15.02
C GLN A 317 7.06 25.79 -15.97
N SER A 318 7.83 25.84 -17.05
CA SER A 318 7.50 26.68 -18.20
C SER A 318 6.71 25.88 -19.25
N ASN A 319 5.38 25.98 -19.18
CA ASN A 319 4.46 26.03 -20.34
C ASN A 319 3.03 26.33 -19.88
#